data_AF-A0A2D8EMX8-F1
#
_entry.id   AF-A0A2D8EMX8-F1
#
_cell.length_a   1.000
_cell.length_b   1.000
_cell.length_c   1.000
_cell.angle_alpha   90.00
_cell.angle_beta   90.00
_cell.angle_gamma   90.00
#
_symmetry.space_group_name_H-M   'P 1'
#
loop_
_entity.id
_entity.type
_entity.pdbx_description
1 polymer ?
#
loop_
_entity_poly.entity_id
_entity_poly.type
_entity_poly.pdbx_seq_one_letter_code
_entity_poly.pdbx_strand_id
1 'polypeptide(L)'
;MIKRIHINQHKIRSNKKNNKEEQVITVKTSKNNYYADEVEVKGSCKVIYKPNKPLSCGARVWIETSDEVIMKDHDLITKIL
;
A
#
# COMPACT_ATOMS: atom_id res chain seq x y z
N MET A 1 2.22 5.15 -14.78
CA MET A 1 2.40 6.01 -13.57
C MET A 1 3.00 5.16 -12.46
N ILE A 2 4.00 5.65 -11.73
CA ILE A 2 4.60 4.91 -10.61
C ILE A 2 3.63 4.83 -9.43
N LYS A 3 3.40 3.61 -8.95
CA LYS A 3 2.64 3.29 -7.75
C LYS A 3 3.60 2.75 -6.70
N ARG A 4 3.45 3.20 -5.46
CA ARG A 4 4.24 2.72 -4.31
C ARG A 4 3.33 2.10 -3.28
N ILE A 5 3.52 0.81 -3.02
CA ILE A 5 2.71 0.02 -2.12
C ILE A 5 3.51 -0.21 -0.84
N HIS A 6 2.98 0.21 0.31
CA HIS A 6 3.62 -0.05 1.59
C HIS A 6 2.62 -0.55 2.62
N ILE A 7 3.14 -1.25 3.62
CA ILE A 7 2.36 -1.73 4.76
C ILE A 7 2.39 -0.69 5.86
N ASN A 8 1.22 -0.32 6.37
CA ASN A 8 1.07 0.65 7.46
C ASN A 8 1.18 -0.07 8.80
N GLN A 9 2.41 -0.20 9.31
CA GLN A 9 2.67 -0.82 10.61
C GLN A 9 1.96 -0.14 11.78
N HIS A 10 1.67 1.16 11.69
CA HIS A 10 0.99 1.90 12.75
C HIS A 10 -0.47 1.47 12.85
N LYS A 11 -1.15 1.31 11.71
CA LYS A 11 -2.50 0.74 11.66
C LYS A 11 -2.54 -0.69 12.15
N ILE A 12 -1.61 -1.56 11.73
CA ILE A 12 -1.53 -2.95 12.23
C ILE A 12 -1.45 -2.98 13.76
N ARG A 13 -0.57 -2.17 14.36
CA ARG A 13 -0.41 -2.09 15.82
C ARG A 13 -1.68 -1.56 16.50
N SER A 14 -2.30 -0.53 15.92
CA SER A 14 -3.56 0.05 16.42
C SER A 14 -4.71 -0.96 16.36
N ASN A 15 -4.88 -1.63 15.22
CA ASN A 15 -5.89 -2.67 15.00
C ASN A 15 -5.80 -3.75 16.06
N LYS A 16 -4.58 -4.27 16.28
CA LYS A 16 -4.33 -5.28 17.32
C LYS A 16 -4.64 -4.76 18.73
N LYS A 17 -4.29 -3.51 19.04
CA LYS A 17 -4.53 -2.93 20.38
C LYS A 17 -6.01 -2.65 20.65
N ASN A 18 -6.73 -2.22 19.62
CA ASN A 18 -8.08 -1.64 19.76
C ASN A 18 -9.17 -2.54 19.16
N ASN A 19 -8.86 -3.78 18.78
CA ASN A 19 -9.76 -4.73 18.12
C ASN A 19 -10.48 -4.13 16.90
N LYS A 20 -9.71 -3.53 15.99
CA LYS A 20 -10.21 -2.92 14.74
C LYS A 20 -9.67 -3.65 13.52
N GLU A 21 -10.33 -3.44 12.38
CA GLU A 21 -9.98 -4.03 11.08
C GLU A 21 -9.75 -2.94 10.02
N GLU A 22 -9.05 -1.85 10.38
CA GLU A 22 -8.73 -0.79 9.42
C GLU A 22 -7.74 -1.29 8.36
N GLN A 23 -7.98 -0.96 7.08
CA GLN A 23 -7.10 -1.29 5.96
C GLN A 23 -5.65 -0.89 6.18
N VAL A 24 -4.74 -1.84 5.99
CA VAL A 24 -3.33 -1.69 6.37
C VAL A 24 -2.38 -1.56 5.17
N ILE A 25 -2.84 -1.84 3.96
CA ILE A 25 -2.03 -1.67 2.75
C ILE A 25 -2.32 -0.29 2.17
N THR A 26 -1.29 0.47 1.82
CA THR A 26 -1.45 1.77 1.16
C THR A 26 -0.80 1.76 -0.20
N VAL A 27 -1.59 2.02 -1.25
CA VAL A 27 -1.12 2.24 -2.62
C VAL A 27 -1.06 3.74 -2.89
N LYS A 28 0.15 4.26 -3.07
CA LYS A 28 0.40 5.67 -3.33
C LYS A 28 0.67 5.93 -4.79
N THR A 29 0.01 6.94 -5.32
CA THR A 29 0.35 7.57 -6.60
C THR A 29 0.99 8.93 -6.33
N SER A 30 1.29 9.70 -7.37
CA SER A 30 1.74 11.09 -7.20
C SER A 30 0.65 12.00 -6.63
N LYS A 31 -0.64 11.62 -6.72
CA LYS A 31 -1.78 12.46 -6.35
C LYS A 31 -2.57 11.94 -5.14
N ASN A 32 -2.74 10.62 -5.06
CA ASN A 32 -3.66 9.99 -4.12
C ASN A 32 -2.99 8.89 -3.30
N ASN A 33 -3.52 8.66 -2.10
CA ASN A 33 -3.26 7.49 -1.29
C ASN A 33 -4.54 6.65 -1.24
N TYR A 34 -4.44 5.40 -1.66
CA TYR A 34 -5.53 4.44 -1.56
C TYR A 34 -5.20 3.42 -0.48
N TYR A 35 -6.21 2.95 0.23
CA TYR A 35 -6.08 1.95 1.28
C TYR A 35 -6.83 0.70 0.85
N ALA A 36 -6.27 -0.46 1.18
CA ALA A 36 -6.80 -1.75 0.78
C ALA A 36 -6.40 -2.83 1.79
N ASP A 37 -7.11 -3.95 1.74
CA ASP A 37 -6.81 -5.16 2.51
C ASP A 37 -6.00 -6.15 1.67
N GLU A 38 -6.25 -6.16 0.36
CA GLU A 38 -5.50 -6.94 -0.63
C GLU A 38 -5.07 -6.05 -1.79
N VAL A 39 -3.87 -6.29 -2.30
CA VAL A 39 -3.33 -5.62 -3.48
C VAL A 39 -2.69 -6.65 -4.40
N GLU A 40 -3.20 -6.75 -5.63
CA GLU A 40 -2.64 -7.60 -6.68
C GLU A 40 -1.96 -6.73 -7.74
N VAL A 41 -0.71 -7.06 -8.09
CA VAL A 41 0.03 -6.41 -9.19
C VAL A 41 -0.03 -7.31 -10.42
N LYS A 42 -0.60 -6.82 -11.52
CA LYS A 42 -0.82 -7.59 -12.76
C LYS A 42 0.41 -7.65 -13.68
N GLY A 43 1.58 -7.34 -13.16
CA GLY A 43 2.81 -7.21 -13.94
C GLY A 43 4.05 -7.17 -13.08
N SER A 44 5.08 -6.50 -13.60
CA SER A 44 6.37 -6.38 -12.94
C SER A 44 6.30 -5.48 -11.71
N CYS A 45 7.07 -5.82 -10.69
CA CYS A 45 7.28 -4.95 -9.55
C CYS A 45 8.67 -5.12 -8.95
N LYS A 46 9.08 -4.17 -8.12
CA LYS A 46 10.32 -4.22 -7.36
C LYS A 46 10.03 -4.02 -5.89
N VAL A 47 10.62 -4.86 -5.04
CA VAL A 47 10.68 -4.60 -3.60
C VAL A 47 11.90 -3.72 -3.35
N ILE A 48 11.69 -2.54 -2.76
CA ILE A 48 12.71 -1.52 -2.55
C ILE A 48 12.91 -1.33 -1.04
N TYR A 49 14.15 -1.46 -0.58
CA TYR A 49 14.59 -1.01 0.74
C TYR A 49 15.49 0.23 0.59
N LYS A 50 15.09 1.34 1.20
CA LYS A 50 15.88 2.59 1.26
C LYS A 50 15.81 3.18 2.66
N PRO A 51 16.74 2.83 3.57
CA PRO A 51 16.71 3.31 4.94
C PRO A 51 16.97 4.82 5.02
N ASN A 52 17.94 5.35 4.26
CA ASN A 52 18.38 6.75 4.39
C ASN A 52 17.54 7.74 3.59
N LYS A 53 16.65 7.24 2.72
CA LYS A 53 15.74 8.06 1.91
C LYS A 53 14.35 7.41 1.88
N PRO A 54 13.64 7.40 3.02
CA PRO A 54 12.30 6.82 3.10
C PRO A 54 11.30 7.60 2.25
N LEU A 55 10.11 7.01 2.06
CA LEU A 55 8.96 7.75 1.55
C LEU A 55 8.54 8.84 2.54
N SER A 56 7.73 9.79 2.09
CA SER A 56 7.22 10.89 2.94
C SER A 56 6.44 10.40 4.17
N CYS A 57 5.85 9.20 4.12
CA CYS A 57 5.22 8.55 5.28
C CYS A 57 6.19 7.83 6.22
N GLY A 58 7.51 7.90 5.98
CA GLY A 58 8.53 7.21 6.76
C GLY A 58 8.77 5.75 6.38
N ALA A 59 8.02 5.19 5.43
CA ALA A 59 8.23 3.82 4.96
C ALA A 59 9.63 3.66 4.33
N ARG A 60 10.41 2.70 4.86
CA ARG A 60 11.76 2.38 4.39
C ARG A 60 11.79 1.19 3.45
N VAL A 61 10.75 0.36 3.47
CA VAL A 61 10.53 -0.76 2.54
C VAL A 61 9.18 -0.55 1.86
N TRP A 62 9.12 -0.71 0.54
CA TRP A 62 7.89 -0.66 -0.25
C TRP A 62 8.03 -1.47 -1.53
N ILE A 63 6.91 -1.72 -2.20
CA ILE A 63 6.86 -2.26 -3.56
C ILE A 63 6.64 -1.09 -4.53
N GLU A 64 7.37 -1.06 -5.64
CA GLU A 64 7.21 -0.07 -6.71
C GLU A 64 6.85 -0.77 -8.03
N THR A 65 5.84 -0.25 -8.73
CA THR A 65 5.41 -0.76 -10.03
C THR A 65 4.84 0.37 -10.89
N SER A 66 4.95 0.24 -12.21
CA SER A 66 4.21 1.06 -13.18
C SER A 66 2.95 0.36 -13.69
N ASP A 67 2.83 -0.94 -13.48
CA ASP A 67 1.79 -1.81 -14.03
C ASP A 67 0.46 -1.66 -13.28
N GLU A 68 -0.59 -2.30 -13.80
CA GLU A 68 -1.92 -2.31 -13.23
C GLU A 68 -1.93 -2.94 -11.82
N VAL A 69 -2.73 -2.34 -10.94
CA VAL A 69 -2.90 -2.78 -9.56
C VAL A 69 -4.39 -2.89 -9.26
N ILE A 70 -4.83 -4.07 -8.81
CA ILE A 70 -6.19 -4.30 -8.31
C ILE A 70 -6.16 -4.24 -6.80
N MET A 71 -7.07 -3.47 -6.22
CA MET A 71 -7.23 -3.35 -4.78
C MET A 71 -8.56 -3.96 -4.37
N LYS A 72 -8.55 -4.69 -3.24
CA LYS A 72 -9.77 -5.17 -2.63
C LYS A 72 -9.87 -4.64 -1.22
N ASP A 73 -11.04 -4.11 -0.93
CA ASP A 73 -11.46 -3.73 0.39
C ASP A 73 -12.34 -4.86 0.94
N HIS A 74 -12.41 -5.01 2.27
CA HIS A 74 -13.24 -6.02 2.93
C HIS A 74 -14.69 -6.09 2.39
N ASP A 75 -15.21 -5.01 1.80
CA ASP A 75 -16.58 -4.92 1.31
C ASP A 75 -16.74 -4.74 -0.22
N LEU A 76 -15.72 -4.39 -1.01
CA LEU A 76 -15.85 -4.13 -2.46
C LEU A 76 -14.52 -4.29 -3.25
N ILE A 77 -14.60 -4.79 -4.49
CA ILE A 77 -13.47 -4.79 -5.44
C ILE A 77 -13.44 -3.43 -6.14
N THR A 78 -12.40 -2.62 -5.89
CA THR A 78 -12.22 -1.32 -6.59
C THR A 78 -11.06 -1.42 -7.57
N LYS A 79 -11.37 -1.31 -8.88
CA LYS A 79 -10.37 -1.23 -9.95
C LYS A 79 -9.95 0.22 -10.16
N ILE A 80 -8.66 0.53 -10.07
CA ILE A 80 -8.11 1.85 -10.41
C ILE A 80 -7.40 1.75 -11.76
N LEU A 81 -7.90 2.50 -12.74
CA LEU A 81 -7.35 2.65 -14.09
C LEU A 81 -6.08 3.54 -14.09
#